data_AF-A0A1V4UUK3-F1
#
_entry.id   AF-A0A1V4UUK3-F1
#
_cell.length_a   1.000
_cell.length_b   1.000
_cell.length_c   1.000
_cell.angle_alpha   90.00
_cell.angle_beta   90.00
_cell.angle_gamma   90.00
#
_symmetry.space_group_name_H-M   'P 1'
#
loop_
_entity.id
_entity.type
_entity.pdbx_description
1 polymer ?
#
loop_
_entity_poly.entity_id
_entity_poly.type
_entity_poly.pdbx_seq_one_letter_code
_entity_poly.pdbx_strand_id
1 'polypeptide(L)'
;MNHLLLLLLVILLAASGQAVPAGTQIWTEEPWNVTENGTEEQTIPMLSPPVAFNITGNEPSTIRLGDAEMNYSDHIAYQSACELWILDGAAWCQYKQVATGDVVDLIAYTPYSGYSDIYLISYFKSSINHFSLKFPKGYNLLKLTVAESGRMFVVLAANNQPSNALIIDVLPRPQLPPSSPVDVRAAAPGKAKVSILSESSKGYDVYVDGVFYSSDAADGALDGNAALLLSADGTHTITISQRDWQGNIVNKKEHTRDFKKNTAYTLRIS
;
A
#
# COMPACT_ATOMS: atom_id res chain seq x y z
N MET A 1 -16.44 67.13 4.49
CA MET A 1 -15.54 68.19 4.00
C MET A 1 -14.16 67.96 4.62
N ASN A 2 -13.17 67.65 3.77
CA ASN A 2 -11.71 67.90 3.91
C ASN A 2 -10.95 67.30 5.12
N HIS A 3 -9.75 66.69 5.06
CA HIS A 3 -8.68 66.50 4.06
C HIS A 3 -7.98 65.15 4.38
N LEU A 4 -7.75 64.25 3.42
CA LEU A 4 -6.46 64.01 2.73
C LEU A 4 -5.21 64.00 3.64
N LEU A 5 -4.69 62.80 3.95
CA LEU A 5 -3.25 62.61 4.15
C LEU A 5 -2.79 61.31 3.46
N LEU A 6 -1.97 61.54 2.44
CA LEU A 6 -1.21 60.61 1.61
C LEU A 6 -0.19 59.86 2.47
N LEU A 7 -0.04 58.54 2.30
CA LEU A 7 1.25 57.89 2.54
C LEU A 7 1.61 56.98 1.36
N LEU A 8 2.65 57.42 0.67
CA LEU A 8 3.35 56.74 -0.41
C LEU A 8 4.19 55.59 0.18
N LEU A 9 4.12 54.38 -0.36
CA LEU A 9 5.21 53.41 -0.22
C LEU A 9 5.53 52.77 -1.56
N VAL A 10 6.79 52.91 -1.94
CA VAL A 10 7.39 52.63 -3.25
C VAL A 10 8.26 51.36 -3.14
N ILE A 11 7.97 50.40 -4.03
CA ILE A 11 8.84 49.39 -4.67
C ILE A 11 9.54 48.32 -3.80
N LEU A 12 9.18 47.06 -4.07
CA LEU A 12 10.16 46.03 -4.42
C LEU A 12 9.56 45.06 -5.46
N LEU A 13 10.05 45.15 -6.69
CA LEU A 13 9.93 44.09 -7.70
C LEU A 13 10.69 42.87 -7.17
N ALA A 14 9.98 41.89 -6.64
CA ALA A 14 10.49 40.53 -6.64
C ALA A 14 10.00 39.89 -7.94
N ALA A 15 10.92 39.74 -8.90
CA ALA A 15 10.75 38.84 -10.02
C ALA A 15 10.65 37.42 -9.46
N SER A 16 9.45 36.97 -9.09
CA SER A 16 9.19 35.55 -8.94
C SER A 16 9.19 34.98 -10.35
N GLY A 17 10.27 34.28 -10.69
CA GLY A 17 10.41 33.57 -11.95
C GLY A 17 9.12 32.85 -12.29
N GLN A 18 8.66 33.05 -13.53
CA GLN A 18 7.55 32.30 -14.09
C GLN A 18 7.89 30.81 -13.92
N ALA A 19 7.27 30.17 -12.94
CA ALA A 19 7.17 28.72 -12.95
C ALA A 19 6.41 28.37 -14.23
N VAL A 20 7.11 27.66 -15.10
CA VAL A 20 6.64 26.93 -16.28
C VAL A 20 5.21 26.44 -16.03
N PRO A 21 4.27 26.60 -16.98
CA PRO A 21 2.84 26.39 -16.73
C PRO A 21 2.62 24.97 -16.19
N ALA A 22 2.26 24.87 -14.91
CA ALA A 22 1.78 23.63 -14.34
C ALA A 22 0.51 23.26 -15.11
N GLY A 23 0.49 22.06 -15.71
CA GLY A 23 -0.68 21.52 -16.38
C GLY A 23 -1.94 21.76 -15.55
N THR A 24 -3.04 22.12 -16.21
CA THR A 24 -4.27 22.53 -15.54
C THR A 24 -4.78 21.37 -14.70
N GLN A 25 -4.76 21.52 -13.38
CA GLN A 25 -5.29 20.55 -12.43
C GLN A 25 -6.69 20.97 -11.99
N ILE A 26 -7.65 20.06 -12.05
CA ILE A 26 -9.05 20.33 -11.73
C ILE A 26 -9.56 19.26 -10.76
N TRP A 27 -10.16 19.72 -9.67
CA TRP A 27 -10.87 18.85 -8.73
C TRP A 27 -12.38 18.96 -8.95
N THR A 28 -13.06 17.83 -9.00
CA THR A 28 -14.53 17.76 -8.93
C THR A 28 -14.97 16.93 -7.73
N GLU A 29 -16.11 17.28 -7.15
CA GLU A 29 -16.71 16.61 -5.99
C GLU A 29 -18.13 16.18 -6.34
N GLU A 30 -18.52 14.97 -5.96
CA GLU A 30 -19.89 14.48 -6.09
C GLU A 30 -20.31 13.63 -4.88
N PRO A 31 -21.61 13.59 -4.54
CA PRO A 31 -22.10 12.70 -3.48
C PRO A 31 -21.77 11.24 -3.82
N TRP A 32 -21.13 10.54 -2.90
CA TRP A 32 -20.88 9.11 -3.01
C TRP A 32 -21.87 8.37 -2.11
N ASN A 33 -22.98 7.97 -2.72
CA ASN A 33 -23.96 7.12 -2.05
C ASN A 33 -23.42 5.69 -1.97
N VAL A 34 -22.91 5.33 -0.80
CA VAL A 34 -22.68 3.93 -0.44
C VAL A 34 -24.06 3.31 -0.22
N THR A 35 -24.71 2.87 -1.30
CA THR A 35 -25.77 1.87 -1.17
C THR A 35 -25.10 0.64 -0.61
N GLU A 36 -25.49 0.19 0.59
CA GLU A 36 -25.15 -1.14 1.11
C GLU A 36 -25.77 -2.22 0.20
N ASN A 37 -25.17 -2.38 -0.97
CA ASN A 37 -25.31 -3.50 -1.87
C ASN A 37 -23.94 -3.60 -2.53
N GLY A 38 -23.11 -4.41 -1.90
CA GLY A 38 -21.70 -4.53 -2.23
C GLY A 38 -21.51 -5.00 -3.67
N THR A 39 -20.73 -4.22 -4.41
CA THR A 39 -19.78 -4.75 -5.37
C THR A 39 -18.63 -3.75 -5.57
N GLU A 40 -17.42 -4.28 -5.37
CA GLU A 40 -16.11 -3.79 -5.82
C GLU A 40 -15.41 -2.69 -5.00
N GLU A 41 -14.93 -3.18 -3.87
CA GLU A 41 -13.81 -2.71 -3.05
C GLU A 41 -12.51 -2.68 -3.89
N GLN A 42 -12.08 -1.50 -4.37
CA GLN A 42 -10.74 -1.33 -4.95
C GLN A 42 -9.71 -1.20 -3.83
N THR A 43 -8.97 -2.29 -3.68
CA THR A 43 -8.04 -2.67 -2.62
C THR A 43 -6.66 -2.05 -2.85
N ILE A 44 -6.02 -1.57 -1.77
CA ILE A 44 -4.55 -1.44 -1.71
C ILE A 44 -3.98 -2.81 -2.15
N PRO A 45 -2.89 -2.89 -2.96
CA PRO A 45 -2.34 -4.19 -3.32
C PRO A 45 -2.03 -4.95 -2.04
N MET A 46 -2.76 -6.05 -1.84
CA MET A 46 -2.65 -6.91 -0.66
C MET A 46 -1.21 -7.43 -0.50
N LEU A 47 -0.47 -7.53 -1.60
CA LEU A 47 0.88 -8.05 -1.65
C LEU A 47 1.80 -7.14 -2.48
N SER A 48 2.95 -6.76 -1.92
CA SER A 48 3.95 -5.96 -2.64
C SER A 48 4.72 -6.80 -3.67
N PRO A 49 5.31 -6.17 -4.71
CA PRO A 49 6.32 -6.83 -5.54
C PRO A 49 7.51 -7.32 -4.69
N PRO A 50 8.21 -8.38 -5.13
CA PRO A 50 9.39 -8.90 -4.42
C PRO A 50 10.59 -7.96 -4.58
N VAL A 51 11.27 -7.70 -3.46
CA VAL A 51 12.51 -6.92 -3.41
C VAL A 51 13.63 -7.85 -2.98
N ALA A 52 14.74 -7.87 -3.71
CA ALA A 52 15.91 -8.68 -3.32
C ALA A 52 16.35 -8.35 -1.88
N PHE A 53 16.52 -9.37 -1.06
CA PHE A 53 16.84 -9.26 0.35
C PHE A 53 18.14 -9.99 0.66
N ASN A 54 19.17 -9.24 1.08
CA ASN A 54 20.43 -9.84 1.47
C ASN A 54 20.36 -10.27 2.95
N ILE A 55 20.32 -11.58 3.18
CA ILE A 55 20.27 -12.15 4.52
C ILE A 55 21.65 -12.23 5.20
N THR A 56 22.75 -11.96 4.48
CA THR A 56 24.09 -12.08 5.05
C THR A 56 24.28 -11.10 6.21
N GLY A 57 24.57 -11.58 7.41
CA GLY A 57 24.65 -10.79 8.64
C GLY A 57 23.28 -10.36 9.22
N ASN A 58 22.19 -10.77 8.57
CA ASN A 58 20.80 -10.59 9.01
C ASN A 58 20.07 -11.95 9.01
N GLU A 59 20.81 -13.04 9.15
CA GLU A 59 20.24 -14.38 9.23
C GLU A 59 19.35 -14.47 10.48
N PRO A 60 18.22 -15.19 10.40
CA PRO A 60 17.46 -15.46 11.60
C PRO A 60 18.31 -16.29 12.56
N SER A 61 18.18 -16.00 13.85
CA SER A 61 18.76 -16.85 14.88
C SER A 61 17.99 -18.18 15.02
N THR A 62 16.69 -18.16 14.74
CA THR A 62 15.78 -19.27 15.02
C THR A 62 14.73 -19.44 13.92
N ILE A 63 14.42 -20.70 13.58
CA ILE A 63 13.27 -21.09 12.77
C ILE A 63 12.19 -21.66 13.69
N ARG A 64 10.95 -21.18 13.56
CA ARG A 64 9.78 -21.65 14.32
C ARG A 64 8.83 -22.47 13.44
N LEU A 65 8.62 -23.72 13.81
CA LEU A 65 7.76 -24.70 13.13
C LEU A 65 6.68 -25.19 14.11
N GLY A 66 5.57 -24.47 14.20
CA GLY A 66 4.57 -24.71 15.25
C GLY A 66 5.18 -24.46 16.63
N ASP A 67 5.09 -25.44 17.52
CA ASP A 67 5.66 -25.38 18.88
C ASP A 67 7.16 -25.74 18.92
N ALA A 68 7.75 -26.16 17.79
CA ALA A 68 9.15 -26.50 17.71
C ALA A 68 9.99 -25.29 17.27
N GLU A 69 11.14 -25.11 17.91
CA GLU A 69 12.16 -24.15 17.53
C GLU A 69 13.46 -24.87 17.17
N MET A 70 14.14 -24.41 16.14
CA MET A 70 15.46 -24.91 15.74
C MET A 70 16.38 -23.78 15.30
N ASN A 71 17.69 -24.00 15.34
CA ASN A 71 18.64 -23.01 14.87
C ASN A 71 18.57 -22.89 13.34
N TYR A 72 18.77 -21.69 12.82
CA TYR A 72 18.82 -21.47 11.38
C TYR A 72 19.93 -22.29 10.69
N SER A 73 21.07 -22.47 11.36
CA SER A 73 22.18 -23.29 10.86
C SER A 73 21.77 -24.74 10.54
N ASP A 74 20.79 -25.25 11.29
CA ASP A 74 20.31 -26.63 11.13
C ASP A 74 19.31 -26.74 9.95
N HIS A 75 18.70 -25.62 9.55
CA HIS A 75 17.76 -25.53 8.42
C HIS A 75 18.47 -25.41 7.06
N ILE A 76 19.52 -24.58 6.97
CA ILE A 76 20.17 -24.24 5.68
C ILE A 76 20.94 -25.38 5.01
N ALA A 77 21.10 -26.53 5.68
CA ALA A 77 21.88 -27.64 5.16
C ALA A 77 21.35 -28.22 3.82
N TYR A 78 20.10 -27.93 3.43
CA TYR A 78 19.44 -28.58 2.27
C TYR A 78 18.54 -27.68 1.41
N GLN A 79 18.86 -26.39 1.27
CA GLN A 79 18.00 -25.44 0.55
C GLN A 79 18.15 -25.57 -0.99
N SER A 80 17.27 -26.35 -1.62
CA SER A 80 17.25 -26.57 -3.10
C SER A 80 15.93 -26.23 -3.78
N ALA A 81 14.87 -26.03 -3.00
CA ALA A 81 13.53 -25.68 -3.47
C ALA A 81 13.16 -24.23 -3.10
N CYS A 82 12.06 -23.72 -3.64
CA CYS A 82 11.52 -22.45 -3.18
C CYS A 82 10.95 -22.58 -1.76
N GLU A 83 11.13 -21.54 -0.95
CA GLU A 83 10.67 -21.49 0.44
C GLU A 83 9.98 -20.16 0.73
N LEU A 84 9.11 -20.17 1.72
CA LEU A 84 8.38 -19.00 2.17
C LEU A 84 8.35 -18.94 3.70
N TRP A 85 8.62 -17.76 4.26
CA TRP A 85 8.72 -17.54 5.71
C TRP A 85 8.09 -16.21 6.12
N ILE A 86 7.61 -16.13 7.35
CA ILE A 86 7.23 -14.86 8.00
C ILE A 86 8.43 -14.34 8.76
N LEU A 87 8.83 -13.09 8.51
CA LEU A 87 9.86 -12.41 9.29
C LEU A 87 9.26 -11.88 10.60
N ASP A 88 9.81 -12.33 11.74
CA ASP A 88 9.38 -11.91 13.07
C ASP A 88 10.59 -11.57 13.94
N GLY A 89 11.10 -10.34 13.76
CA GLY A 89 12.34 -9.91 14.39
C GLY A 89 13.53 -10.75 13.92
N ALA A 90 14.18 -11.45 14.86
CA ALA A 90 15.31 -12.34 14.58
C ALA A 90 14.90 -13.81 14.34
N ALA A 91 13.60 -14.09 14.18
CA ALA A 91 13.07 -15.42 13.92
C ALA A 91 12.30 -15.48 12.59
N TRP A 92 12.34 -16.63 11.94
CA TRP A 92 11.46 -16.93 10.80
C TRP A 92 10.43 -17.99 11.19
N CYS A 93 9.18 -17.77 10.80
CA CYS A 93 8.04 -18.56 11.28
C CYS A 93 7.15 -19.02 10.13
N GLN A 94 6.44 -20.14 10.30
CA GLN A 94 5.36 -20.57 9.39
C GLN A 94 3.96 -20.14 9.83
N TYR A 95 3.83 -19.69 11.08
CA TYR A 95 2.58 -19.26 11.68
C TYR A 95 2.73 -17.90 12.33
N LYS A 96 1.74 -17.02 12.16
CA LYS A 96 1.64 -15.78 12.93
C LYS A 96 0.18 -15.37 13.12
N GLN A 97 -0.11 -14.83 14.30
CA GLN A 97 -1.36 -14.13 14.56
C GLN A 97 -1.13 -12.62 14.43
N VAL A 98 -2.01 -11.93 13.71
CA VAL A 98 -1.93 -10.48 13.46
C VAL A 98 -3.32 -9.85 13.52
N ALA A 99 -3.39 -8.52 13.61
CA ALA A 99 -4.66 -7.80 13.53
C ALA A 99 -4.97 -7.37 12.09
N THR A 100 -6.25 -7.25 11.74
CA THR A 100 -6.67 -6.66 10.47
C THR A 100 -6.02 -5.28 10.26
N GLY A 101 -5.51 -5.05 9.05
CA GLY A 101 -4.77 -3.86 8.65
C GLY A 101 -3.27 -3.90 9.00
N ASP A 102 -2.79 -4.93 9.70
CA ASP A 102 -1.35 -5.10 9.89
C ASP A 102 -0.65 -5.44 8.58
N VAL A 103 0.65 -5.14 8.54
CA VAL A 103 1.54 -5.53 7.45
C VAL A 103 2.45 -6.65 7.95
N VAL A 104 2.48 -7.74 7.21
CA VAL A 104 3.32 -8.91 7.48
C VAL A 104 4.47 -8.93 6.48
N ASP A 105 5.70 -8.92 6.99
CA ASP A 105 6.89 -9.08 6.19
C ASP A 105 7.11 -10.58 5.88
N LEU A 106 7.20 -10.91 4.59
CA LEU A 106 7.40 -12.26 4.07
C LEU A 106 8.78 -12.38 3.43
N ILE A 107 9.48 -13.47 3.72
CA ILE A 107 10.74 -13.84 3.07
C ILE A 107 10.49 -15.00 2.14
N ALA A 108 10.69 -14.78 0.84
CA ALA A 108 10.62 -15.81 -0.19
C ALA A 108 12.03 -16.15 -0.67
N TYR A 109 12.42 -17.42 -0.63
CA TYR A 109 13.61 -17.90 -1.32
C TYR A 109 13.23 -18.52 -2.67
N THR A 110 13.90 -18.10 -3.73
CA THR A 110 13.75 -18.67 -5.07
C THR A 110 15.11 -19.13 -5.61
N PRO A 111 15.26 -20.40 -6.06
CA PRO A 111 16.54 -20.92 -6.55
C PRO A 111 16.96 -20.33 -7.91
N TYR A 112 16.02 -19.75 -8.65
CA TYR A 112 16.21 -19.17 -9.97
C TYR A 112 15.49 -17.83 -10.07
N SER A 113 15.97 -16.96 -10.95
CA SER A 113 15.25 -15.74 -11.31
C SER A 113 14.14 -16.05 -12.32
N GLY A 114 12.98 -15.44 -12.20
CA GLY A 114 11.89 -15.65 -13.14
C GLY A 114 10.53 -15.31 -12.54
N TYR A 115 9.46 -15.66 -13.25
CA TYR A 115 8.12 -15.56 -12.69
C TYR A 115 7.86 -16.69 -11.70
N SER A 116 7.19 -16.37 -10.61
CA SER A 116 6.69 -17.32 -9.63
C SER A 116 5.33 -16.85 -9.14
N ASP A 117 4.49 -17.80 -8.78
CA ASP A 117 3.10 -17.56 -8.41
C ASP A 117 2.97 -17.54 -6.88
N ILE A 118 2.26 -16.55 -6.34
CA ILE A 118 1.81 -16.54 -4.95
C ILE A 118 0.30 -16.67 -4.92
N TYR A 119 -0.17 -17.58 -4.08
CA TYR A 119 -1.59 -17.80 -3.80
C TYR A 119 -1.89 -17.38 -2.37
N LEU A 120 -2.88 -16.50 -2.22
CA LEU A 120 -3.45 -16.08 -0.94
C LEU A 120 -4.85 -16.68 -0.84
N ILE A 121 -4.98 -17.72 -0.01
CA ILE A 121 -6.20 -18.51 0.14
C ILE A 121 -6.89 -18.08 1.43
N SER A 122 -8.03 -17.40 1.29
CA SER A 122 -8.87 -17.04 2.43
C SER A 122 -9.78 -18.20 2.78
N TYR A 123 -9.56 -18.82 3.95
CA TYR A 123 -10.44 -19.89 4.43
C TYR A 123 -11.84 -19.36 4.73
N PHE A 124 -11.92 -18.14 5.28
CA PHE A 124 -13.19 -17.53 5.68
C PHE A 124 -14.06 -17.14 4.47
N LYS A 125 -13.47 -16.52 3.44
CA LYS A 125 -14.20 -16.13 2.22
C LYS A 125 -14.31 -17.25 1.17
N SER A 126 -13.62 -18.37 1.37
CA SER A 126 -13.48 -19.42 0.34
C SER A 126 -13.00 -18.86 -1.01
N SER A 127 -12.04 -17.93 -0.96
CA SER A 127 -11.49 -17.25 -2.13
C SER A 127 -9.99 -17.46 -2.25
N ILE A 128 -9.49 -17.34 -3.49
CA ILE A 128 -8.06 -17.43 -3.81
C ILE A 128 -7.69 -16.19 -4.60
N ASN A 129 -6.74 -15.41 -4.08
CA ASN A 129 -6.07 -14.37 -4.84
C ASN A 129 -4.76 -14.93 -5.39
N HIS A 130 -4.52 -14.77 -6.69
CA HIS A 130 -3.33 -15.24 -7.38
C HIS A 130 -2.51 -14.05 -7.88
N PHE A 131 -1.20 -14.11 -7.66
CA PHE A 131 -0.24 -13.10 -8.10
C PHE A 131 0.87 -13.81 -8.85
N SER A 132 1.17 -13.37 -10.07
CA SER A 132 2.36 -13.83 -10.80
C SER A 132 3.40 -12.72 -10.79
N LEU A 133 4.47 -12.91 -10.02
CA LEU A 133 5.47 -11.88 -9.75
C LEU A 133 6.85 -12.32 -10.25
N LYS A 134 7.66 -11.37 -10.70
CA LYS A 134 9.02 -11.64 -11.16
C LYS A 134 10.00 -11.57 -9.99
N PHE A 135 10.59 -12.71 -9.62
CA PHE A 135 11.56 -12.83 -8.54
C PHE A 135 13.00 -12.78 -9.05
N PRO A 136 13.86 -11.96 -8.44
CA PRO A 136 15.29 -12.18 -8.41
C PRO A 136 15.63 -13.55 -7.79
N LYS A 137 16.75 -14.15 -8.22
CA LYS A 137 17.29 -15.36 -7.57
C LYS A 137 17.73 -15.03 -6.14
N GLY A 138 17.43 -15.91 -5.19
CA GLY A 138 17.84 -15.82 -3.80
C GLY A 138 16.68 -15.42 -2.88
N TYR A 139 17.01 -14.74 -1.78
CA TYR A 139 16.03 -14.26 -0.83
C TYR A 139 15.39 -12.95 -1.29
N ASN A 140 14.09 -12.83 -1.08
CA ASN A 140 13.29 -11.69 -1.47
C ASN A 140 12.32 -11.33 -0.33
N LEU A 141 12.18 -10.04 -0.05
CA LEU A 141 11.23 -9.49 0.90
C LEU A 141 9.95 -9.08 0.15
N LEU A 142 8.79 -9.46 0.71
CA LEU A 142 7.48 -8.98 0.31
C LEU A 142 6.73 -8.46 1.53
N LYS A 143 5.77 -7.57 1.30
CA LYS A 143 4.86 -7.06 2.33
C LYS A 143 3.45 -7.48 2.01
N LEU A 144 2.81 -8.14 2.96
CA LEU A 144 1.41 -8.57 2.89
C LEU A 144 0.57 -7.73 3.84
N THR A 145 -0.31 -6.89 3.30
CA THR A 145 -1.29 -6.15 4.09
C THR A 145 -2.52 -7.03 4.33
N VAL A 146 -2.78 -7.40 5.58
CA VAL A 146 -3.90 -8.30 5.91
C VAL A 146 -5.20 -7.52 6.04
N ALA A 147 -5.91 -7.35 4.92
CA ALA A 147 -7.15 -6.56 4.86
C ALA A 147 -8.37 -7.25 5.50
N GLU A 148 -8.29 -8.55 5.78
CA GLU A 148 -9.45 -9.36 6.17
C GLU A 148 -9.18 -10.20 7.40
N SER A 149 -10.14 -10.26 8.33
CA SER A 149 -10.09 -11.18 9.46
C SER A 149 -10.39 -12.61 9.03
N GLY A 150 -9.73 -13.59 9.66
CA GLY A 150 -9.87 -15.01 9.38
C GLY A 150 -8.53 -15.66 9.10
N ARG A 151 -8.56 -16.98 8.92
CA ARG A 151 -7.35 -17.75 8.56
C ARG A 151 -7.04 -17.59 7.07
N MET A 152 -5.80 -17.20 6.79
CA MET A 152 -5.25 -17.10 5.44
C MET A 152 -4.09 -18.09 5.28
N PHE A 153 -4.06 -18.77 4.14
CA PHE A 153 -2.90 -19.55 3.72
C PHE A 153 -2.15 -18.82 2.61
N VAL A 154 -0.82 -18.80 2.71
CA VAL A 154 0.06 -18.24 1.68
C VAL A 154 0.94 -19.34 1.12
N VAL A 155 0.96 -19.50 -0.20
CA VAL A 155 1.79 -20.48 -0.91
C VAL A 155 2.53 -19.80 -2.04
N LEU A 156 3.83 -20.05 -2.14
CA LEU A 156 4.65 -19.70 -3.30
C LEU A 156 4.80 -20.94 -4.19
N ALA A 157 4.77 -20.76 -5.51
CA ALA A 157 5.08 -21.80 -6.47
C ALA A 157 6.05 -21.26 -7.53
N ALA A 158 7.20 -21.91 -7.67
CA ALA A 158 8.20 -21.56 -8.67
C ALA A 158 8.52 -22.79 -9.52
N ASN A 159 8.54 -22.62 -10.85
CA ASN A 159 8.84 -23.70 -11.79
C ASN A 159 8.00 -24.98 -11.57
N ASN A 160 6.69 -24.80 -11.34
CA ASN A 160 5.73 -25.86 -11.00
C ASN A 160 6.02 -26.65 -9.72
N GLN A 161 6.90 -26.15 -8.84
CA GLN A 161 7.15 -26.72 -7.53
C GLN A 161 6.58 -25.78 -6.45
N PRO A 162 5.67 -26.26 -5.59
CA PRO A 162 5.21 -25.46 -4.47
C PRO A 162 6.29 -25.38 -3.39
N SER A 163 6.31 -24.26 -2.66
CA SER A 163 7.03 -24.11 -1.40
C SER A 163 6.27 -24.79 -0.26
N ASN A 164 6.74 -24.59 0.97
CA ASN A 164 5.90 -24.74 2.16
C ASN A 164 4.74 -23.72 2.16
N ALA A 165 3.75 -23.95 3.04
CA ALA A 165 2.65 -23.02 3.26
C ALA A 165 2.87 -22.20 4.54
N LEU A 166 2.41 -20.95 4.52
CA LEU A 166 2.26 -20.12 5.72
C LEU A 166 0.81 -20.10 6.17
N ILE A 167 0.59 -19.98 7.48
CA ILE A 167 -0.72 -19.77 8.09
C ILE A 167 -0.69 -18.43 8.82
N ILE A 168 -1.59 -17.53 8.44
CA ILE A 168 -1.77 -16.24 9.12
C ILE A 168 -3.18 -16.20 9.68
N ASP A 169 -3.29 -16.19 11.01
CA ASP A 169 -4.57 -15.98 11.69
C ASP A 169 -4.77 -14.48 11.90
N VAL A 170 -5.67 -13.89 11.12
CA VAL A 170 -5.96 -12.46 11.21
C VAL A 170 -7.13 -12.25 12.17
N LEU A 171 -6.84 -11.69 13.33
CA LEU A 171 -7.86 -11.29 14.29
C LEU A 171 -8.48 -9.95 13.88
N PRO A 172 -9.78 -9.75 14.13
CA PRO A 172 -10.36 -8.42 14.07
C PRO A 172 -9.57 -7.48 14.98
N ARG A 173 -9.18 -6.29 14.49
CA ARG A 173 -8.54 -5.29 15.33
C ARG A 173 -9.56 -4.83 16.38
N PRO A 174 -9.29 -4.99 17.69
CA PRO A 174 -10.19 -4.49 18.72
C PRO A 174 -10.34 -2.97 18.57
N GLN A 175 -11.56 -2.49 18.43
CA GLN A 175 -11.84 -1.07 18.59
C GLN A 175 -11.60 -0.75 20.08
N LEU A 176 -10.71 0.18 20.38
CA LEU A 176 -10.51 0.64 21.76
C LEU A 176 -11.88 1.02 22.35
N PRO A 177 -12.20 0.58 23.59
CA PRO A 177 -13.47 0.93 24.20
C PRO A 177 -13.58 2.46 24.26
N PRO A 178 -14.74 3.04 23.92
CA PRO A 178 -14.95 4.47 24.10
C PRO A 178 -14.78 4.78 25.58
N SER A 179 -13.77 5.57 25.95
CA SER A 179 -13.70 6.16 27.28
C SER A 179 -14.97 7.00 27.48
N SER A 180 -15.73 6.72 28.54
CA SER A 180 -17.04 7.30 28.87
C SER A 180 -17.03 8.83 29.07
N PRO A 181 -18.18 9.54 29.19
CA PRO A 181 -19.52 9.30 28.64
C PRO A 181 -19.88 10.32 27.53
N VAL A 182 -20.73 9.88 26.58
CA VAL A 182 -21.50 10.62 25.56
C VAL A 182 -21.13 12.11 25.35
N ASP A 183 -20.32 12.37 24.32
CA ASP A 183 -20.43 13.59 23.51
C ASP A 183 -20.99 13.20 22.13
N VAL A 184 -22.00 13.92 21.67
CA VAL A 184 -22.95 13.53 20.62
C VAL A 184 -22.37 13.71 19.20
N ARG A 185 -21.06 13.47 19.01
CA ARG A 185 -20.36 13.78 17.75
C ARG A 185 -19.37 12.75 17.21
N ALA A 186 -19.27 11.55 17.78
CA ALA A 186 -18.46 10.49 17.20
C ALA A 186 -19.24 9.71 16.12
N ALA A 187 -19.49 10.35 14.98
CA ALA A 187 -19.86 9.62 13.77
C ALA A 187 -18.67 8.76 13.34
N ALA A 188 -18.87 7.47 13.05
CA ALA A 188 -17.84 6.61 12.47
C ALA A 188 -17.13 7.34 11.30
N PRO A 189 -15.78 7.36 11.25
CA PRO A 189 -15.06 8.08 10.23
C PRO A 189 -15.55 7.60 8.87
N GLY A 190 -16.02 8.55 8.08
CA GLY A 190 -16.49 8.28 6.75
C GLY A 190 -15.39 7.76 5.85
N LYS A 191 -15.77 7.22 4.71
CA LYS A 191 -14.84 7.02 3.60
C LYS A 191 -15.09 8.07 2.54
N ALA A 192 -14.02 8.50 1.86
CA ALA A 192 -14.09 9.27 0.63
C ALA A 192 -13.44 8.46 -0.49
N LYS A 193 -14.03 8.53 -1.69
CA LYS A 193 -13.44 7.95 -2.90
C LYS A 193 -12.62 9.03 -3.60
N VAL A 194 -11.41 8.71 -4.04
CA VAL A 194 -10.59 9.61 -4.85
C VAL A 194 -10.20 8.90 -6.14
N SER A 195 -10.51 9.51 -7.27
CA SER A 195 -10.07 9.09 -8.59
C SER A 195 -9.04 10.09 -9.11
N ILE A 196 -7.95 9.61 -9.68
CA ILE A 196 -6.90 10.38 -10.34
C ILE A 196 -6.98 10.03 -11.82
N LEU A 197 -7.07 11.05 -12.65
CA LEU A 197 -7.15 10.95 -14.10
C LEU A 197 -6.04 11.83 -14.68
N SER A 198 -4.98 11.23 -15.19
CA SER A 198 -3.87 11.95 -15.81
C SER A 198 -3.80 11.68 -17.30
N GLU A 199 -3.94 12.75 -18.09
CA GLU A 199 -3.80 12.69 -19.54
C GLU A 199 -2.32 12.83 -19.97
N SER A 200 -1.51 13.50 -19.15
CA SER A 200 -0.10 13.80 -19.42
C SER A 200 0.90 12.81 -18.82
N SER A 201 0.49 11.95 -17.88
CA SER A 201 1.40 11.00 -17.22
C SER A 201 0.75 9.64 -16.95
N LYS A 202 1.54 8.57 -17.17
CA LYS A 202 1.15 7.16 -17.01
C LYS A 202 2.27 6.42 -16.26
N GLY A 203 1.95 5.32 -15.58
CA GLY A 203 2.89 4.55 -14.76
C GLY A 203 3.36 5.28 -13.52
N TYR A 204 2.52 6.15 -12.95
CA TYR A 204 2.82 6.86 -11.71
C TYR A 204 2.43 6.01 -10.48
N ASP A 205 3.19 6.14 -9.41
CA ASP A 205 2.87 5.71 -8.07
C ASP A 205 2.00 6.77 -7.39
N VAL A 206 1.08 6.35 -6.52
CA VAL A 206 0.20 7.19 -5.71
C VAL A 206 0.51 6.95 -4.22
N TYR A 207 0.76 8.03 -3.49
CA TYR A 207 0.98 8.01 -2.04
C TYR A 207 -0.08 8.86 -1.34
N VAL A 208 -0.49 8.42 -0.16
CA VAL A 208 -1.34 9.19 0.75
C VAL A 208 -0.52 9.48 2.01
N ASP A 209 -0.34 10.76 2.32
CA ASP A 209 0.46 11.23 3.46
C ASP A 209 1.88 10.65 3.49
N GLY A 210 2.47 10.51 2.30
CA GLY A 210 3.82 9.97 2.10
C GLY A 210 3.92 8.44 2.13
N VAL A 211 2.82 7.72 2.34
CA VAL A 211 2.77 6.25 2.32
C VAL A 211 2.27 5.78 0.96
N PHE A 212 2.98 4.83 0.33
CA PHE A 212 2.55 4.25 -0.94
C PHE A 212 1.18 3.61 -0.78
N TYR A 213 0.26 3.93 -1.68
CA TYR A 213 -1.12 3.47 -1.63
C TYR A 213 -1.49 2.63 -2.85
N SER A 214 -1.22 3.14 -4.05
CA SER A 214 -1.58 2.50 -5.32
C SER A 214 -0.63 2.99 -6.44
N SER A 215 -0.90 2.59 -7.68
CA SER A 215 -0.25 3.11 -8.87
C SER A 215 -1.23 3.11 -10.04
N ASP A 216 -0.89 3.81 -11.13
CA ASP A 216 -1.60 3.71 -12.42
C ASP A 216 -1.72 2.25 -12.87
N ALA A 217 -0.70 1.43 -12.61
CA ALA A 217 -0.69 0.02 -12.97
C ALA A 217 -1.58 -0.90 -12.10
N ALA A 218 -2.23 -0.37 -11.06
CA ALA A 218 -2.91 -1.20 -10.05
C ALA A 218 -4.14 -1.94 -10.59
N ASP A 219 -4.79 -1.41 -11.62
CA ASP A 219 -5.91 -2.07 -12.31
C ASP A 219 -5.47 -2.94 -13.50
N GLY A 220 -4.16 -3.08 -13.70
CA GLY A 220 -3.56 -3.85 -14.81
C GLY A 220 -3.41 -3.06 -16.12
N ALA A 221 -3.75 -1.78 -16.15
CA ALA A 221 -3.55 -0.89 -17.28
C ALA A 221 -2.53 0.22 -16.97
N LEU A 222 -1.91 0.79 -18.01
CA LEU A 222 -1.13 2.04 -17.89
C LEU A 222 -1.89 3.11 -18.68
N ASP A 223 -3.05 3.48 -18.19
CA ASP A 223 -3.99 4.32 -18.91
C ASP A 223 -4.09 5.75 -18.37
N GLY A 224 -3.43 6.03 -17.24
CA GLY A 224 -3.42 7.32 -16.56
C GLY A 224 -4.42 7.39 -15.40
N ASN A 225 -5.09 6.30 -15.07
CA ASN A 225 -6.17 6.26 -14.09
C ASN A 225 -5.76 5.53 -12.81
N ALA A 226 -6.09 6.11 -11.66
CA ALA A 226 -5.96 5.43 -10.38
C ALA A 226 -7.14 5.78 -9.49
N ALA A 227 -7.57 4.84 -8.65
CA ALA A 227 -8.63 5.08 -7.69
C ALA A 227 -8.24 4.55 -6.30
N LEU A 228 -8.64 5.28 -5.26
CA LEU A 228 -8.38 4.93 -3.87
C LEU A 228 -9.55 5.31 -2.95
N LEU A 229 -9.60 4.64 -1.80
CA LEU A 229 -10.55 4.91 -0.71
C LEU A 229 -9.78 5.36 0.52
N LEU A 230 -9.92 6.62 0.90
CA LEU A 230 -9.24 7.18 2.06
C LEU A 230 -10.22 7.45 3.22
N SER A 231 -9.68 7.58 4.43
CA SER A 231 -10.46 8.03 5.58
C SER A 231 -10.90 9.48 5.36
N ALA A 232 -12.16 9.77 5.66
CA ALA A 232 -12.67 11.14 5.63
C ALA A 232 -12.62 11.76 7.02
N ASP A 233 -11.46 11.68 7.65
CA ASP A 233 -11.17 12.19 9.00
C ASP A 233 -10.40 13.51 8.99
N GLY A 234 -10.12 14.06 7.80
CA GLY A 234 -9.68 15.43 7.62
C GLY A 234 -8.83 15.64 6.36
N THR A 235 -7.72 16.35 6.55
CA THR A 235 -6.83 16.76 5.47
C THR A 235 -5.80 15.67 5.18
N HIS A 236 -5.75 15.23 3.92
CA HIS A 236 -4.75 14.30 3.41
C HIS A 236 -3.98 14.92 2.26
N THR A 237 -2.74 14.46 2.08
CA THR A 237 -1.89 14.82 0.94
C THR A 237 -1.78 13.64 -0.01
N ILE A 238 -2.27 13.83 -1.24
CA ILE A 238 -2.11 12.88 -2.33
C ILE A 238 -0.84 13.25 -3.11
N THR A 239 0.14 12.36 -3.13
CA THR A 239 1.33 12.51 -3.96
C THR A 239 1.24 11.56 -5.13
N ILE A 240 1.49 12.06 -6.34
CA ILE A 240 1.77 11.21 -7.50
C ILE A 240 3.21 11.39 -7.94
N SER A 241 3.86 10.31 -8.34
CA SER A 241 5.23 10.38 -8.85
C SER A 241 5.57 9.23 -9.77
N GLN A 242 6.46 9.44 -10.73
CA GLN A 242 7.00 8.38 -11.58
C GLN A 242 8.41 8.00 -11.13
N ARG A 243 8.91 6.88 -11.66
CA ARG A 243 10.31 6.49 -11.50
C ARG A 243 11.00 6.45 -12.86
N ASP A 244 12.24 6.94 -12.91
CA ASP A 244 13.09 6.73 -14.08
C ASP A 244 13.62 5.28 -14.13
N TRP A 245 14.38 4.94 -15.18
CA TRP A 245 14.89 3.58 -15.35
C TRP A 245 15.96 3.19 -14.32
N GLN A 246 16.48 4.14 -13.56
CA GLN A 246 17.38 3.93 -12.42
C GLN A 246 16.63 3.86 -11.08
N GLY A 247 15.31 4.07 -11.07
CA GLY A 247 14.46 4.01 -9.88
C GLY A 247 14.32 5.32 -9.11
N ASN A 248 14.88 6.44 -9.61
CA ASN A 248 14.76 7.74 -8.97
C ASN A 248 13.36 8.32 -9.15
N ILE A 249 12.86 9.02 -8.13
CA ILE A 249 11.56 9.71 -8.19
C ILE A 249 11.66 10.91 -9.13
N VAL A 250 10.82 10.93 -10.16
CA VAL A 250 10.66 12.00 -11.14
C VAL A 250 9.20 12.41 -11.27
N ASN A 251 8.93 13.62 -11.80
CA ASN A 251 7.58 14.12 -12.05
C ASN A 251 6.64 14.07 -10.83
N LYS A 252 7.17 14.34 -9.64
CA LYS A 252 6.42 14.37 -8.39
C LYS A 252 5.44 15.54 -8.36
N LYS A 253 4.17 15.28 -8.04
CA LYS A 253 3.14 16.31 -7.78
C LYS A 253 2.43 15.98 -6.47
N GLU A 254 2.11 17.01 -5.67
CA GLU A 254 1.48 16.88 -4.36
C GLU A 254 0.19 17.71 -4.31
N HIS A 255 -0.86 17.12 -3.75
CA HIS A 255 -2.18 17.72 -3.67
C HIS A 255 -2.77 17.49 -2.28
N THR A 256 -2.79 18.54 -1.46
CA THR A 256 -3.37 18.50 -0.12
C THR A 256 -4.80 18.99 -0.14
N ARG A 257 -5.72 18.20 0.42
CA ARG A 257 -7.16 18.53 0.47
C ARG A 257 -7.82 17.96 1.71
N ASP A 258 -8.87 18.62 2.16
CA ASP A 258 -9.82 18.09 3.14
C ASP A 258 -10.84 17.17 2.46
N PHE A 259 -10.94 15.93 2.92
CA PHE A 259 -11.81 14.90 2.33
C PHE A 259 -13.01 14.61 3.22
N LYS A 260 -14.21 14.77 2.64
CA LYS A 260 -15.48 14.62 3.33
C LYS A 260 -16.03 13.21 3.19
N LYS A 261 -16.72 12.78 4.25
CA LYS A 261 -17.45 11.50 4.28
C LYS A 261 -18.43 11.41 3.11
N ASN A 262 -18.55 10.22 2.52
CA ASN A 262 -19.53 9.91 1.48
C ASN A 262 -19.44 10.89 0.30
N THR A 263 -18.22 11.31 -0.04
CA THR A 263 -17.94 12.20 -1.18
C THR A 263 -16.93 11.50 -2.08
N ALA A 264 -17.19 11.52 -3.39
CA ALA A 264 -16.24 11.11 -4.41
C ALA A 264 -15.55 12.36 -4.97
N TYR A 265 -14.23 12.29 -5.06
CA TYR A 265 -13.38 13.33 -5.57
C TYR A 265 -12.70 12.84 -6.84
N THR A 266 -12.58 13.69 -7.85
CA THR A 266 -11.78 13.40 -9.03
C THR A 266 -10.72 14.47 -9.22
N LEU A 267 -9.46 14.08 -9.25
CA LEU A 267 -8.31 14.89 -9.62
C LEU A 267 -7.99 14.66 -11.10
N ARG A 268 -8.25 15.66 -11.95
CA ARG A 268 -7.82 15.66 -13.36
C ARG A 268 -6.51 16.41 -13.50
N ILE A 269 -5.54 15.81 -14.19
CA ILE A 269 -4.22 16.37 -14.47
C ILE A 269 -4.02 16.36 -15.98
N SER A 270 -3.96 17.55 -16.57
CA SER A 270 -3.60 17.75 -17.98
C SER A 270 -2.11 17.95 -18.20
#